data_AF-A0A167T8G4-F1
#
_entry.id   AF-A0A167T8G4-F1
#
_cell.length_a   1.000
_cell.length_b   1.000
_cell.length_c   1.000
_cell.angle_alpha   90.00
_cell.angle_beta   90.00
_cell.angle_gamma   90.00
#
_symmetry.space_group_name_H-M   'P 1'
#
loop_
_entity.id
_entity.type
_entity.pdbx_description
1 polymer ?
#
loop_
_entity_poly.entity_id
_entity_poly.type
_entity_poly.pdbx_seq_one_letter_code
_entity_poly.pdbx_strand_id
1 'polypeptide(L)'
;MAERLYDRGQRGPFLFFNRNSPSQSSPDGVIRTLAYQLALSNEDLRDAICDAIEKDAEIATRPLDAQFKALVLAPLNSCSSKMSTPMVIILDAFDECGNAKSRRALLYLLTTHLPLLPLHFRFLITGRPELDLKNAFGSHLGIKSVSLSAVEWSGPADVLRYIQHELNMLYWERGVSDELPLGWPGTQRTEQLGSRAGDSFIWAATGMRYLSAADDLDERLNRLLSQQAFSLGDLYATALRSASN
;
A
#
# COMPACT_ATOMS: atom_id res chain seq x y z
N MET A 1 -3.62 -2.42 -8.20
CA MET A 1 -3.20 -1.26 -9.03
C MET A 1 -1.72 -1.32 -9.40
N ALA A 2 -0.82 -1.52 -8.43
CA ALA A 2 0.61 -1.69 -8.70
C ALA A 2 0.93 -2.89 -9.63
N GLU A 3 0.17 -3.98 -9.53
CA GLU A 3 0.29 -5.17 -10.39
C GLU A 3 -0.15 -4.86 -11.84
N ARG A 4 -1.30 -4.21 -12.04
CA ARG A 4 -1.76 -3.75 -13.37
C ARG A 4 -0.83 -2.73 -14.05
N LEU A 5 -0.07 -1.95 -13.27
CA LEU A 5 0.95 -1.03 -13.80
C LEU A 5 2.24 -1.77 -14.17
N TYR A 6 2.56 -2.84 -13.44
CA TYR A 6 3.66 -3.74 -13.74
C TYR A 6 3.42 -4.46 -15.08
N ASP A 7 2.22 -4.99 -15.29
CA ASP A 7 1.82 -5.68 -16.52
C ASP A 7 1.84 -4.78 -17.76
N ARG A 8 1.79 -3.45 -17.57
CA ARG A 8 1.82 -2.45 -18.66
C ARG A 8 3.21 -1.85 -18.89
N GLY A 9 4.24 -2.28 -18.15
CA GLY A 9 5.58 -1.71 -18.24
C GLY A 9 5.68 -0.23 -17.82
N GLN A 10 4.68 0.29 -17.11
CA GLN A 10 4.58 1.70 -16.68
C GLN A 10 5.00 1.91 -15.23
N ARG A 11 5.36 0.82 -14.53
CA ARG A 11 5.72 0.86 -13.12
C ARG A 11 7.15 1.37 -12.98
N GLY A 12 7.26 2.59 -12.46
CA GLY A 12 8.53 3.10 -11.96
C GLY A 12 8.83 2.56 -10.55
N PRO A 13 9.72 3.24 -9.82
CA PRO A 13 10.03 2.93 -8.42
C PRO A 13 8.80 2.71 -7.52
N PHE A 14 8.93 1.75 -6.60
CA PHE A 14 7.97 1.44 -5.55
C PHE A 14 8.71 1.37 -4.20
N LEU A 15 8.39 2.29 -3.30
CA LEU A 15 8.91 2.32 -1.94
C LEU A 15 7.74 2.13 -0.97
N PHE A 16 7.86 1.13 -0.09
CA PHE A 16 6.91 0.89 0.99
C PHE A 16 7.54 1.28 2.33
N PHE A 17 6.79 2.03 3.14
CA PHE A 17 7.24 2.46 4.45
C PHE A 17 6.56 1.62 5.55
N ASN A 18 7.38 1.10 6.46
CA ASN A 18 6.94 0.41 7.66
C ASN A 18 7.71 0.95 8.86
N ARG A 19 7.00 1.57 9.80
CA ARG A 19 7.62 2.24 10.95
C ARG A 19 8.39 1.25 11.85
N ASN A 20 8.00 -0.03 11.82
CA ASN A 20 8.65 -1.12 12.54
C ASN A 20 9.92 -1.62 11.83
N SER A 21 10.25 -1.10 10.65
CA SER A 21 11.48 -1.39 9.89
C SER A 21 12.28 -0.11 9.61
N PRO A 22 12.87 0.55 10.63
CA PRO A 22 13.47 1.88 10.48
C PRO A 22 14.61 1.94 9.46
N SER A 23 15.34 0.85 9.27
CA SER A 23 16.42 0.74 8.28
C SER A 23 15.94 0.97 6.84
N GLN A 24 14.68 0.67 6.55
CA GLN A 24 14.08 0.81 5.22
C GLN A 24 13.14 2.01 5.13
N SER A 25 12.77 2.61 6.26
CA SER A 25 11.70 3.62 6.32
C SER A 25 12.12 4.94 7.00
N SER A 26 13.42 5.12 7.24
CA SER A 26 13.95 6.43 7.66
C SER A 26 13.90 7.45 6.51
N PRO A 27 13.39 8.68 6.75
CA PRO A 27 13.40 9.77 5.77
C PRO A 27 14.77 10.02 5.12
N ASP A 28 15.86 9.81 5.87
CA ASP A 28 17.24 10.06 5.43
C ASP A 28 17.70 9.10 4.33
N GLY A 29 17.05 7.94 4.19
CA GLY A 29 17.35 6.92 3.18
C GLY A 29 16.53 7.04 1.91
N VAL A 30 15.43 7.80 1.94
CA VAL A 30 14.39 7.73 0.90
C VAL A 30 14.91 8.19 -0.45
N ILE A 31 15.65 9.29 -0.50
CA ILE A 31 16.13 9.85 -1.76
C ILE A 31 17.14 8.93 -2.43
N ARG A 32 18.08 8.37 -1.65
CA ARG A 32 19.07 7.41 -2.16
C ARG A 32 18.40 6.15 -2.69
N THR A 33 17.43 5.62 -1.95
CA THR A 33 16.66 4.44 -2.37
C THR A 33 15.85 4.73 -3.63
N LEU A 34 15.20 5.89 -3.70
CA LEU A 34 14.45 6.32 -4.87
C LEU A 34 15.36 6.50 -6.10
N ALA A 35 16.50 7.18 -5.95
CA ALA A 35 17.47 7.36 -7.03
C ALA A 35 17.99 6.01 -7.54
N TYR A 36 18.32 5.08 -6.63
CA TYR A 36 18.71 3.73 -7.00
C TYR A 36 17.62 3.01 -7.80
N GLN A 37 16.37 3.04 -7.35
CA GLN A 37 15.27 2.41 -8.08
C GLN A 37 14.98 3.10 -9.43
N LEU A 38 15.13 4.43 -9.52
CA LEU A 38 15.00 5.17 -10.78
C LEU A 38 16.05 4.70 -11.79
N ALA A 39 17.29 4.59 -11.36
CA ALA A 39 18.40 4.08 -12.19
C ALA A 39 18.17 2.63 -12.66
N LEU A 40 17.56 1.78 -11.83
CA LEU A 40 17.19 0.43 -12.27
C LEU A 40 16.03 0.40 -13.28
N SER A 41 15.16 1.41 -13.25
CA SER A 41 13.94 1.42 -14.06
C SER A 41 14.14 1.92 -15.49
N ASN A 42 15.17 2.73 -15.75
CA ASN A 42 15.40 3.32 -17.06
C ASN A 42 16.88 3.72 -17.24
N GLU A 43 17.43 3.44 -18.43
CA GLU A 43 18.85 3.67 -18.71
C GLU A 43 19.23 5.15 -18.78
N ASP A 44 18.39 6.01 -19.36
CA ASP A 44 18.67 7.46 -19.39
C ASP A 44 18.70 8.05 -17.97
N LEU A 45 17.79 7.60 -17.10
CA LEU A 45 17.78 7.99 -15.69
C LEU A 45 19.02 7.45 -14.96
N ARG A 46 19.44 6.21 -15.25
CA ARG A 46 20.67 5.62 -14.70
C ARG A 46 21.86 6.49 -15.03
N ASP A 47 22.05 6.81 -16.30
CA ASP A 47 23.20 7.55 -16.78
C ASP A 47 23.21 8.97 -16.16
N ALA A 48 22.07 9.65 -16.14
CA ALA A 48 21.94 10.97 -15.51
C ALA A 48 22.22 10.97 -14.00
N ILE A 49 21.84 9.90 -13.28
CA ILE A 49 22.10 9.75 -11.84
C ILE A 49 23.58 9.40 -11.61
N CYS A 50 24.17 8.52 -12.41
CA CYS A 50 25.60 8.21 -12.36
C CYS A 50 26.45 9.46 -12.59
N ASP A 51 26.14 10.25 -13.62
CA ASP A 51 26.80 11.53 -13.90
C ASP A 51 26.72 12.50 -12.70
N ALA A 52 25.58 12.53 -12.00
CA ALA A 52 25.39 13.37 -10.82
C ALA A 52 26.28 12.91 -9.65
N ILE A 53 26.43 11.60 -9.45
CA ILE A 53 27.29 11.01 -8.42
C ILE A 53 28.77 11.23 -8.77
N GLU A 54 29.16 11.08 -10.04
CA GLU A 54 30.54 11.33 -10.47
C GLU A 54 30.96 12.80 -10.30
N LYS A 55 30.04 13.74 -10.52
CA LYS A 55 30.27 15.18 -10.28
C LYS A 55 30.40 15.54 -8.81
N ASP A 56 29.79 14.77 -7.92
CA ASP A 56 29.78 15.02 -6.48
C ASP A 56 29.78 13.69 -5.71
N ALA A 57 30.98 13.13 -5.49
CA ALA A 57 31.15 11.83 -4.84
C ALA A 57 30.57 11.78 -3.41
N GLU A 58 30.39 12.93 -2.76
CA GLU A 58 29.83 13.04 -1.40
C GLU A 58 28.31 13.25 -1.41
N ILE A 59 27.64 13.24 -2.57
CA ILE A 59 26.21 13.56 -2.70
C ILE A 59 25.35 12.72 -1.76
N ALA A 60 25.71 11.45 -1.53
CA ALA A 60 24.98 10.54 -0.64
C ALA A 60 24.99 10.97 0.85
N THR A 61 25.88 11.88 1.24
CA THR A 61 25.99 12.44 2.60
C THR A 61 25.58 13.90 2.70
N ARG A 62 25.26 14.56 1.58
CA ARG A 62 24.79 15.94 1.56
C ARG A 62 23.40 16.09 2.18
N PRO A 63 22.98 17.33 2.53
CA PRO A 63 21.62 17.59 2.98
C PRO A 63 20.56 17.06 2.01
N LEU A 64 19.40 16.71 2.56
CA LEU A 64 18.31 16.05 1.85
C LEU A 64 17.84 16.84 0.61
N ASP A 65 17.86 18.18 0.66
CA ASP A 65 17.46 19.01 -0.47
C ASP A 65 18.45 18.92 -1.65
N ALA A 66 19.75 18.90 -1.36
CA ALA A 66 20.79 18.74 -2.36
C ALA A 66 20.70 17.35 -3.02
N GLN A 67 20.51 16.31 -2.20
CA GLN A 67 20.25 14.95 -2.71
C GLN A 67 19.02 14.93 -3.62
N PHE A 68 17.90 15.53 -3.19
CA PHE A 68 16.65 15.53 -3.98
C PHE A 68 16.85 16.20 -5.33
N LYS A 69 17.48 17.39 -5.33
CA LYS A 69 17.70 18.17 -6.54
C LYS A 69 18.59 17.44 -7.52
N ALA A 70 19.72 16.89 -7.04
CA ALA A 70 20.72 16.27 -7.90
C ALA A 70 20.33 14.86 -8.38
N LEU A 71 19.71 14.05 -7.52
CA LEU A 71 19.48 12.62 -7.78
C LEU A 71 18.04 12.29 -8.23
N VAL A 72 17.09 13.22 -8.07
CA VAL A 72 15.69 13.01 -8.46
C VAL A 72 15.22 14.11 -9.40
N LEU A 73 15.22 15.36 -8.96
CA LEU A 73 14.62 16.46 -9.73
C LEU A 73 15.35 16.70 -11.07
N ALA A 74 16.67 16.83 -11.05
CA ALA A 74 17.44 17.09 -12.26
C ALA A 74 17.37 15.92 -13.26
N PRO A 75 17.59 14.64 -12.87
CA PRO A 75 17.47 13.49 -13.76
C PRO A 75 16.08 13.35 -14.39
N LEU A 76 15.00 13.50 -13.60
CA LEU A 76 13.63 13.43 -14.13
C LEU A 76 13.36 14.55 -15.14
N ASN A 77 13.85 15.77 -14.89
CA ASN A 77 13.69 16.88 -15.84
C ASN A 77 14.49 16.65 -17.13
N SER A 78 15.75 16.24 -17.03
CA SER A 78 16.61 16.06 -18.21
C SER A 78 16.17 14.91 -19.10
N CYS A 79 15.59 13.85 -18.52
CA CYS A 79 15.20 12.66 -19.27
C CYS A 79 13.76 12.72 -19.79
N SER A 80 12.95 13.72 -19.42
CA SER A 80 11.54 13.74 -19.79
C SER A 80 11.29 13.74 -21.30
N SER A 81 12.15 14.37 -22.11
CA SER A 81 11.99 14.39 -23.57
C SER A 81 12.26 13.05 -24.23
N LYS A 82 12.97 12.16 -23.52
CA LYS A 82 13.32 10.81 -23.98
C LYS A 82 12.28 9.76 -23.58
N MET A 83 11.31 10.13 -22.74
CA MET A 83 10.30 9.21 -22.25
C MET A 83 9.17 9.00 -23.26
N SER A 84 9.01 7.77 -23.72
CA SER A 84 7.91 7.37 -24.62
C SER A 84 6.61 7.05 -23.88
N THR A 85 6.69 6.67 -22.60
CA THR A 85 5.55 6.31 -21.77
C THR A 85 5.61 7.00 -20.41
N PRO A 86 4.46 7.39 -19.83
CA PRO A 86 4.42 7.89 -18.47
C PRO A 86 4.93 6.86 -17.46
N MET A 87 5.70 7.31 -16.49
CA MET A 87 6.19 6.54 -15.35
C MET A 87 5.47 6.97 -14.08
N VAL A 88 4.92 5.99 -13.36
CA VAL A 88 4.32 6.21 -12.03
C VAL A 88 5.29 5.73 -10.96
N ILE A 89 5.65 6.63 -10.06
CA ILE A 89 6.47 6.39 -8.87
C ILE A 89 5.54 6.30 -7.66
N ILE A 90 5.68 5.25 -6.86
CA ILE A 90 4.78 4.98 -5.74
C ILE A 90 5.54 5.08 -4.42
N LEU A 91 5.01 5.90 -3.51
CA LEU A 91 5.45 6.01 -2.12
C LEU A 91 4.30 5.53 -1.23
N ASP A 92 4.35 4.27 -0.81
CA ASP A 92 3.25 3.59 -0.14
C ASP A 92 3.41 3.62 1.39
N ALA A 93 2.32 3.90 2.11
CA ALA A 93 2.26 4.07 3.57
C ALA A 93 3.18 5.17 4.11
N PHE A 94 3.25 6.32 3.43
CA PHE A 94 4.19 7.41 3.76
C PHE A 94 4.04 7.98 5.19
N ASP A 95 2.89 7.80 5.86
CA ASP A 95 2.72 8.12 7.29
C ASP A 95 3.66 7.32 8.21
N GLU A 96 4.14 6.17 7.74
CA GLU A 96 5.09 5.31 8.44
C GLU A 96 6.56 5.67 8.17
N CYS A 97 6.84 6.64 7.31
CA CYS A 97 8.19 7.16 7.07
C CYS A 97 8.67 8.00 8.26
N GLY A 98 9.33 7.35 9.22
CA GLY A 98 9.74 7.96 10.49
C GLY A 98 8.54 8.52 11.28
N ASN A 99 8.71 9.73 11.82
CA ASN A 99 7.66 10.49 12.52
C ASN A 99 7.48 11.88 11.88
N ALA A 100 6.42 12.60 12.28
CA ALA A 100 6.07 13.91 11.74
C ALA A 100 7.23 14.92 11.77
N LYS A 101 8.06 14.90 12.82
CA LYS A 101 9.22 15.79 12.94
C LYS A 101 10.33 15.40 11.98
N SER A 102 10.67 14.10 11.90
CA SER A 102 11.76 13.61 11.06
C SER A 102 11.46 13.69 9.56
N ARG A 103 10.22 13.41 9.14
CA ARG A 103 9.85 13.46 7.71
C ARG A 103 9.55 14.85 7.18
N ARG A 104 9.48 15.87 8.04
CA ARG A 104 9.08 17.23 7.67
C ARG A 104 9.89 17.81 6.52
N ALA A 105 11.21 17.60 6.51
CA ALA A 105 12.08 18.07 5.42
C ALA A 105 11.75 17.37 4.10
N LEU A 106 11.58 16.03 4.13
CA LEU A 106 11.18 15.25 2.97
C LEU A 106 9.81 15.69 2.43
N LEU A 107 8.83 15.82 3.31
CA LEU A 107 7.47 16.27 2.97
C LEU A 107 7.48 17.65 2.30
N TYR A 108 8.28 18.59 2.80
CA TYR A 108 8.46 19.90 2.19
C TYR A 108 9.03 19.80 0.77
N LEU A 109 10.07 18.98 0.56
CA LEU A 109 10.66 18.77 -0.76
C LEU A 109 9.66 18.16 -1.75
N LEU A 110 8.92 17.13 -1.32
CA LEU A 110 7.92 16.48 -2.17
C LEU A 110 6.82 17.46 -2.57
N THR A 111 6.25 18.19 -1.62
CA THR A 111 5.17 19.16 -1.92
C THR A 111 5.63 20.33 -2.78
N THR A 112 6.88 20.78 -2.61
CA THR A 112 7.42 21.93 -3.35
C THR A 112 7.84 21.56 -4.78
N HIS A 113 8.44 20.38 -4.99
CA HIS A 113 9.09 20.05 -6.25
C HIS A 113 8.32 19.08 -7.14
N LEU A 114 7.53 18.15 -6.57
CA LEU A 114 6.77 17.20 -7.40
C LEU A 114 5.78 17.88 -8.37
N PRO A 115 5.09 18.99 -8.00
CA PRO A 115 4.21 19.70 -8.93
C PRO A 115 4.92 20.33 -10.13
N LEU A 116 6.25 20.53 -10.02
CA LEU A 116 7.07 21.11 -11.07
C LEU A 116 7.62 20.05 -12.03
N LEU A 117 7.35 18.76 -11.78
CA LEU A 117 7.86 17.69 -12.61
C LEU A 117 7.18 17.63 -13.99
N PRO A 118 7.90 17.17 -15.02
CA PRO A 118 7.33 16.95 -16.33
C PRO A 118 6.16 15.97 -16.31
N LEU A 119 5.25 16.09 -17.28
CA LEU A 119 4.00 15.32 -17.30
C LEU A 119 4.19 13.79 -17.37
N HIS A 120 5.36 13.35 -17.86
CA HIS A 120 5.74 11.94 -17.96
C HIS A 120 6.01 11.29 -16.61
N PHE A 121 6.26 12.08 -15.55
CA PHE A 121 6.53 11.55 -14.22
C PHE A 121 5.40 11.91 -13.27
N ARG A 122 4.84 10.89 -12.62
CA ARG A 122 3.75 11.03 -11.67
C ARG A 122 4.07 10.31 -10.38
N PHE A 123 3.78 10.95 -9.26
CA PHE A 123 3.92 10.36 -7.94
C PHE A 123 2.54 10.01 -7.41
N LEU A 124 2.40 8.76 -6.95
CA LEU A 124 1.28 8.31 -6.13
C LEU A 124 1.80 8.11 -4.71
N ILE A 125 1.31 8.92 -3.78
CA ILE A 125 1.68 8.84 -2.38
C ILE A 125 0.44 8.39 -1.61
N THR A 126 0.56 7.29 -0.86
CA THR A 126 -0.52 6.79 0.00
C THR A 126 -0.10 6.95 1.46
N GLY A 127 -1.09 6.99 2.34
CA GLY A 127 -0.85 6.98 3.77
C GLY A 127 -2.10 7.33 4.55
N ARG A 128 -2.06 7.09 5.86
CA ARG A 128 -3.10 7.57 6.76
C ARG A 128 -3.10 9.10 6.80
N PRO A 129 -4.27 9.73 7.01
CA PRO A 129 -4.37 11.17 6.90
C PRO A 129 -3.95 11.83 8.23
N GLU A 130 -2.69 11.65 8.62
CA GLU A 130 -2.05 12.32 9.76
C GLU A 130 -2.04 13.84 9.54
N LEU A 131 -2.05 14.63 10.63
CA LEU A 131 -2.27 16.08 10.57
C LEU A 131 -1.27 16.83 9.69
N ASP A 132 0.01 16.50 9.78
CA ASP A 132 1.07 17.11 8.97
C ASP A 132 0.93 16.78 7.48
N LEU A 133 0.54 15.55 7.14
CA LEU A 133 0.28 15.13 5.76
C LEU A 133 -0.96 15.83 5.19
N LYS A 134 -2.06 15.91 5.96
CA LYS A 134 -3.26 16.65 5.59
C LYS A 134 -2.93 18.12 5.29
N ASN A 135 -2.18 18.77 6.18
CA ASN A 135 -1.82 20.17 6.03
C ASN A 135 -0.92 20.41 4.82
N ALA A 136 0.07 19.54 4.60
CA ALA A 136 1.03 19.70 3.52
C ALA A 136 0.43 19.41 2.13
N PHE A 137 -0.32 18.32 1.98
CA PHE A 137 -0.88 17.90 0.69
C PHE A 137 -2.25 18.51 0.40
N GLY A 138 -3.10 18.72 1.41
CA GLY A 138 -4.48 19.17 1.22
C GLY A 138 -4.63 20.61 0.75
N SER A 139 -3.64 21.48 1.02
CA SER A 139 -3.68 22.90 0.67
C SER A 139 -2.95 23.22 -0.65
N HIS A 140 -2.39 22.22 -1.34
CA HIS A 140 -1.50 22.46 -2.47
C HIS A 140 -2.22 22.36 -3.83
N LEU A 141 -2.26 23.47 -4.60
CA LEU A 141 -2.99 23.55 -5.88
C LEU A 141 -2.52 22.55 -6.96
N GLY A 142 -1.22 22.20 -6.96
CA GLY A 142 -0.63 21.25 -7.89
C GLY A 142 -0.71 19.77 -7.47
N ILE A 143 -1.35 19.46 -6.33
CA ILE A 143 -1.45 18.09 -5.81
C ILE A 143 -2.92 17.72 -5.68
N LYS A 144 -3.29 16.59 -6.29
CA LYS A 144 -4.64 16.03 -6.14
C LYS A 144 -4.67 15.10 -4.94
N SER A 145 -5.24 15.57 -3.83
CA SER A 145 -5.52 14.73 -2.67
C SER A 145 -6.87 14.03 -2.82
N VAL A 146 -6.91 12.72 -2.57
CA VAL A 146 -8.13 11.91 -2.58
C VAL A 146 -8.24 11.22 -1.24
N SER A 147 -9.30 11.52 -0.49
CA SER A 147 -9.60 10.79 0.74
C SER A 147 -10.38 9.53 0.39
N LEU A 148 -9.78 8.37 0.68
CA LEU A 148 -10.48 7.09 0.64
C LEU A 148 -11.08 6.85 2.02
N SER A 149 -12.17 7.56 2.34
CA SER A 149 -12.88 7.31 3.59
C SER A 149 -13.60 5.96 3.49
N ALA A 150 -13.58 5.15 4.57
CA ALA A 150 -14.32 3.89 4.63
C ALA A 150 -15.82 4.11 4.36
N VAL A 151 -16.36 5.26 4.78
CA VAL A 151 -17.76 5.64 4.60
C VAL A 151 -18.13 5.83 3.11
N GLU A 152 -17.21 6.28 2.26
CA GLU A 152 -17.48 6.55 0.84
C GLU A 152 -17.06 5.41 -0.10
N TRP A 153 -16.10 4.56 0.29
CA TRP A 153 -15.49 3.54 -0.58
C TRP A 153 -15.51 2.11 -0.02
N SER A 154 -16.00 1.89 1.20
CA SER A 154 -16.12 0.57 1.81
C SER A 154 -17.46 0.47 2.51
N GLY A 155 -18.51 0.32 1.71
CA GLY A 155 -19.83 0.03 2.26
C GLY A 155 -19.87 -1.40 2.82
N PRO A 156 -20.79 -1.71 3.75
CA PRO A 156 -21.08 -3.08 4.16
C PRO A 156 -21.36 -4.02 2.97
N ALA A 157 -21.82 -3.47 1.84
CA ALA A 157 -22.02 -4.20 0.59
C ALA A 157 -20.71 -4.69 -0.05
N ASP A 158 -19.64 -3.90 -0.03
CA ASP A 158 -18.34 -4.29 -0.61
C ASP A 158 -17.67 -5.36 0.26
N VAL A 159 -17.78 -5.22 1.59
CA VAL A 159 -17.29 -6.23 2.55
C VAL A 159 -18.06 -7.53 2.38
N LEU A 160 -19.38 -7.49 2.25
CA LEU A 160 -20.20 -8.67 1.97
C LEU A 160 -19.81 -9.32 0.64
N ARG A 161 -19.55 -8.52 -0.41
CA ARG A 161 -19.11 -9.02 -1.72
C ARG A 161 -17.74 -9.70 -1.63
N TYR A 162 -16.83 -9.16 -0.84
CA TYR A 162 -15.53 -9.79 -0.56
C TYR A 162 -15.71 -11.12 0.18
N ILE A 163 -16.52 -11.17 1.24
CA ILE A 163 -16.82 -12.41 1.98
C ILE A 163 -17.43 -13.46 1.05
N GLN A 164 -18.40 -13.07 0.21
CA GLN A 164 -19.00 -13.96 -0.80
C GLN A 164 -17.94 -14.52 -1.75
N HIS A 165 -17.02 -13.68 -2.23
CA HIS A 165 -15.94 -14.11 -3.10
C HIS A 165 -15.02 -15.13 -2.41
N GLU A 166 -14.53 -14.83 -1.21
CA GLU A 166 -13.63 -15.70 -0.45
C GLU A 166 -14.28 -17.03 -0.08
N LEU A 167 -15.55 -17.03 0.32
CA LEU A 167 -16.29 -18.28 0.60
C LEU A 167 -16.45 -19.14 -0.65
N ASN A 168 -16.69 -18.53 -1.82
CA ASN A 168 -16.76 -19.28 -3.08
C ASN A 168 -15.40 -19.87 -3.46
N MET A 169 -14.30 -19.14 -3.24
CA MET A 169 -12.95 -19.65 -3.44
C MET A 169 -12.65 -20.82 -2.50
N LEU A 170 -12.97 -20.69 -1.21
CA LEU A 170 -12.81 -21.76 -0.23
C LEU A 170 -13.64 -23.00 -0.59
N TYR A 171 -14.89 -22.82 -1.01
CA TYR A 171 -15.73 -23.93 -1.47
C TYR A 171 -15.16 -24.59 -2.73
N TRP A 172 -14.60 -23.82 -3.66
CA TRP A 172 -13.95 -24.38 -4.84
C TRP A 172 -12.72 -25.23 -4.50
N GLU A 173 -11.91 -24.77 -3.53
CA GLU A 173 -10.68 -25.44 -3.12
C GLU A 173 -10.93 -26.67 -2.24
N ARG A 174 -11.90 -26.59 -1.33
CA ARG A 174 -12.10 -27.58 -0.25
C ARG A 174 -13.47 -28.24 -0.22
N GLY A 175 -14.42 -27.80 -1.05
CA GLY A 175 -15.80 -28.29 -1.00
C GLY A 175 -15.92 -29.80 -1.23
N VAL A 176 -15.09 -30.36 -2.11
CA VAL A 176 -15.08 -31.81 -2.38
C VAL A 176 -14.33 -32.58 -1.28
N SER A 177 -13.19 -32.07 -0.82
CA SER A 177 -12.37 -32.77 0.20
C SER A 177 -13.07 -32.82 1.55
N ASP A 178 -13.79 -31.75 1.89
CA ASP A 178 -14.44 -31.59 3.19
C ASP A 178 -15.93 -31.99 3.13
N GLU A 179 -16.36 -32.61 2.02
CA GLU A 179 -17.73 -33.08 1.78
C GLU A 179 -18.81 -32.02 2.05
N LEU A 180 -18.53 -30.76 1.71
CA LEU A 180 -19.43 -29.65 1.96
C LEU A 180 -20.67 -29.72 1.05
N PRO A 181 -21.86 -29.35 1.56
CA PRO A 181 -23.07 -29.38 0.76
C PRO A 181 -23.03 -28.35 -0.38
N LEU A 182 -23.73 -28.66 -1.48
CA LEU A 182 -23.86 -27.74 -2.60
C LEU A 182 -24.48 -26.40 -2.13
N GLY A 183 -23.79 -25.30 -2.42
CA GLY A 183 -24.22 -23.97 -2.00
C GLY A 183 -23.84 -23.61 -0.56
N TRP A 184 -22.94 -24.38 0.08
CA TRP A 184 -22.32 -23.99 1.34
C TRP A 184 -21.65 -22.61 1.26
N PRO A 185 -21.75 -21.75 2.29
CA PRO A 185 -22.50 -21.95 3.55
C PRO A 185 -23.97 -21.51 3.48
N GLY A 186 -24.44 -21.07 2.33
CA GLY A 186 -25.77 -20.51 2.12
C GLY A 186 -25.82 -18.99 2.30
N THR A 187 -26.84 -18.36 1.74
CA THR A 187 -27.02 -16.89 1.75
C THR A 187 -27.15 -16.35 3.16
N GLN A 188 -27.94 -17.00 4.02
CA GLN A 188 -28.19 -16.55 5.40
C GLN A 188 -26.91 -16.45 6.24
N ARG A 189 -26.05 -17.48 6.23
CA ARG A 189 -24.80 -17.49 6.98
C ARG A 189 -23.79 -16.49 6.40
N THR A 190 -23.80 -16.31 5.09
CA THR A 190 -22.98 -15.31 4.40
C THR A 190 -23.39 -13.88 4.79
N GLU A 191 -24.69 -13.59 4.83
CA GLU A 191 -25.21 -12.30 5.28
C GLU A 191 -24.93 -12.04 6.77
N GLN A 192 -25.00 -13.06 7.62
CA GLN A 192 -24.62 -12.93 9.03
C GLN A 192 -23.13 -12.61 9.20
N LEU A 193 -22.25 -13.21 8.39
CA LEU A 193 -20.83 -12.85 8.36
C LEU A 193 -20.63 -11.40 7.91
N GLY A 194 -21.31 -10.98 6.84
CA GLY A 194 -21.26 -9.59 6.37
C GLY A 194 -21.76 -8.60 7.42
N SER A 195 -22.86 -8.92 8.10
CA SER A 195 -23.39 -8.08 9.17
C SER A 195 -22.45 -7.98 10.37
N ARG A 196 -21.71 -9.04 10.70
CA ARG A 196 -20.69 -9.02 11.76
C ARG A 196 -19.45 -8.23 11.35
N ALA A 197 -19.04 -8.36 10.09
CA ALA A 197 -17.91 -7.61 9.54
C ALA A 197 -18.21 -6.10 9.43
N GLY A 198 -19.47 -5.74 9.17
CA GLY A 198 -19.87 -4.36 8.92
C GLY A 198 -19.11 -3.79 7.72
N ASP A 199 -18.43 -2.67 7.91
CA ASP A 199 -17.53 -2.02 6.94
C ASP A 199 -16.05 -2.42 7.10
N SER A 200 -15.75 -3.39 7.99
CA SER A 200 -14.37 -3.78 8.32
C SER A 200 -13.84 -4.91 7.44
N PHE A 201 -13.09 -4.55 6.39
CA PHE A 201 -12.30 -5.51 5.61
C PHE A 201 -11.27 -6.27 6.47
N ILE A 202 -10.74 -5.65 7.53
CA ILE A 202 -9.80 -6.33 8.43
C ILE A 202 -10.50 -7.48 9.15
N TRP A 203 -11.69 -7.24 9.69
CA TRP A 203 -12.48 -8.28 10.32
C TRP A 203 -12.81 -9.38 9.31
N ALA A 204 -13.31 -9.01 8.12
CA ALA A 204 -13.67 -9.96 7.08
C ALA A 204 -12.48 -10.84 6.66
N ALA A 205 -11.35 -10.24 6.31
CA ALA A 205 -10.15 -10.96 5.87
C ALA A 205 -9.58 -11.86 6.97
N THR A 206 -9.59 -11.38 8.22
CA THR A 206 -9.13 -12.20 9.35
C THR A 206 -10.08 -13.36 9.61
N GLY A 207 -11.40 -13.14 9.49
CA GLY A 207 -12.42 -14.18 9.57
C GLY A 207 -12.26 -15.24 8.49
N MET A 208 -12.02 -14.84 7.25
CA MET A 208 -11.78 -15.76 6.13
C MET A 208 -10.50 -16.57 6.33
N ARG A 209 -9.42 -15.95 6.80
CA ARG A 209 -8.18 -16.66 7.17
C ARG A 209 -8.36 -17.64 8.32
N TYR A 210 -9.19 -17.29 9.30
CA TYR A 210 -9.49 -18.18 10.42
C TYR A 210 -10.27 -19.41 9.94
N LEU A 211 -11.21 -19.23 9.00
CA LEU A 211 -11.92 -20.33 8.35
C LEU A 211 -10.99 -21.18 7.49
N SER A 212 -10.15 -20.57 6.65
CA SER A 212 -9.28 -21.32 5.73
C SER A 212 -8.30 -22.25 6.46
N ALA A 213 -7.90 -21.88 7.68
CA ALA A 213 -7.06 -22.70 8.57
C ALA A 213 -7.83 -23.75 9.40
N ALA A 214 -9.11 -24.01 9.11
CA ALA A 214 -9.90 -25.00 9.83
C ALA A 214 -9.65 -26.42 9.34
N ASP A 215 -9.67 -27.40 10.25
CA ASP A 215 -9.85 -28.79 9.86
C ASP A 215 -11.30 -29.04 9.42
N ASP A 216 -12.27 -28.52 10.20
CA ASP A 216 -13.70 -28.52 9.88
C ASP A 216 -14.20 -27.08 9.64
N LEU A 217 -14.54 -26.79 8.37
CA LEU A 217 -15.02 -25.49 7.94
C LEU A 217 -16.40 -25.13 8.49
N ASP A 218 -17.33 -26.09 8.56
CA ASP A 218 -18.71 -25.83 9.00
C ASP A 218 -18.75 -25.59 10.52
N GLU A 219 -18.02 -26.40 11.29
CA GLU A 219 -17.87 -26.21 12.73
C GLU A 219 -17.25 -24.84 13.03
N ARG A 220 -16.16 -24.49 12.32
CA ARG A 220 -15.47 -23.22 12.58
C ARG A 220 -16.31 -22.01 12.17
N LEU A 221 -17.07 -22.11 11.09
CA LEU A 221 -18.06 -21.11 10.71
C LEU A 221 -19.13 -20.94 11.79
N ASN A 222 -19.68 -22.05 12.31
CA ASN A 222 -20.68 -22.01 13.37
C ASN A 222 -20.10 -21.37 14.65
N ARG A 223 -18.84 -21.62 15.00
CA ARG A 223 -18.15 -20.94 16.12
C ARG A 223 -18.04 -19.43 15.90
N LEU A 224 -17.65 -19.03 14.69
CA LEU A 224 -17.51 -17.62 14.33
C LEU A 224 -18.86 -16.88 14.28
N LEU A 225 -19.96 -17.60 13.99
CA LEU A 225 -21.34 -17.09 13.99
C LEU A 225 -22.06 -17.15 15.35
N SER A 226 -21.63 -18.01 16.27
CA SER A 226 -22.28 -18.23 17.58
C SER A 226 -21.74 -17.35 18.70
N GLN A 227 -20.47 -16.96 18.67
CA GLN A 227 -19.92 -16.11 19.73
C GLN A 227 -20.47 -14.69 19.66
N GLN A 228 -20.95 -14.17 20.79
CA GLN A 228 -21.76 -12.94 20.86
C GLN A 228 -20.94 -11.64 20.71
N ALA A 229 -19.60 -11.71 20.70
CA ALA A 229 -18.72 -10.62 20.30
C ALA A 229 -17.33 -11.18 19.97
N PHE A 230 -17.11 -11.62 18.73
CA PHE A 230 -15.74 -11.85 18.25
C PHE A 230 -15.16 -10.47 17.93
N SER A 231 -14.56 -9.83 18.93
CA SER A 231 -13.96 -8.51 18.73
C SER A 231 -12.80 -8.61 17.74
N LEU A 232 -12.39 -7.49 17.13
CA LEU A 232 -11.20 -7.47 16.29
C LEU A 232 -9.98 -8.04 17.05
N GLY A 233 -9.90 -7.79 18.36
CA GLY A 233 -8.85 -8.31 19.24
C GLY A 233 -8.88 -9.83 19.40
N ASP A 234 -10.06 -10.44 19.52
CA ASP A 234 -10.22 -11.90 19.61
C ASP A 234 -9.86 -12.59 18.29
N LEU A 235 -10.18 -11.94 17.17
CA LEU A 235 -9.81 -12.41 15.83
C LEU A 235 -8.29 -12.36 15.60
N TYR A 236 -7.63 -11.27 16.00
CA TYR A 236 -6.17 -11.19 15.96
C TYR A 236 -5.51 -12.24 16.87
N ALA A 237 -6.00 -12.40 18.11
CA ALA A 237 -5.47 -13.38 19.05
C ALA A 237 -5.64 -14.82 18.53
N THR A 238 -6.75 -15.10 17.85
CA THR A 238 -7.02 -16.44 17.31
C THR A 238 -6.22 -16.72 16.04
N ALA A 239 -6.09 -15.74 15.14
CA ALA A 239 -5.26 -15.86 13.93
C ALA A 239 -3.76 -16.02 14.24
N LEU A 240 -3.26 -15.36 15.28
CA LEU A 240 -1.87 -15.52 15.74
C LEU A 240 -1.61 -16.91 16.34
N ARG A 241 -2.60 -17.48 17.05
CA ARG A 241 -2.50 -18.84 17.61
C ARG A 241 -2.53 -19.91 16.52
N SER A 242 -3.36 -19.74 15.48
CA SER A 242 -3.41 -20.68 14.35
C SER A 242 -2.20 -20.62 13.41
N ALA A 243 -1.44 -19.51 13.40
CA ALA A 243 -0.22 -19.37 12.60
C ALA A 243 1.06 -19.85 13.29
N SER A 244 0.96 -20.26 14.57
CA SER A 244 2.10 -20.73 15.39
C SER A 244 2.17 -22.25 15.53
N ASN A 245 1.30 -22.99 14.83
CA ASN A 245 1.29 -24.46 14.77
C ASN A 245 1.59 -24.94 13.34
#